data_AF-A0A1F3X8Y3-F1
#
_entry.id   AF-A0A1F3X8Y3-F1
#
_cell.length_a   1.000
_cell.length_b   1.000
_cell.length_c   1.000
_cell.angle_alpha   90.00
_cell.angle_beta   90.00
_cell.angle_gamma   90.00
#
_symmetry.space_group_name_H-M   'P 1'
#
loop_
_entity.id
_entity.type
_entity.pdbx_description
1 polymer ?
#
loop_
_entity_poly.entity_id
_entity_poly.type
_entity_poly.pdbx_seq_one_letter_code
_entity_poly.pdbx_strand_id
1 'polypeptide(L)'
;MAFGHFYSIAPTFGNPEFKAKSRQLLLGALTVPDLKILMEILIGHQRGVFRISPVLILATLGFLGWLKDRRACPEGIIAIWAVVSFLAFNASFNGWHGGNSSGPRYLIPMLPFWLLGLYWVRSGIVFYVLLAVSIFNATAITATTVNADPWSHLFSGVIYAKIRSGERYWHFLAYCALTLSLTIVTFKLLQKNKDDKNQLASLNN
;
A
#
# COMPACT_ATOMS: atom_id res chain seq x y z
N MET A 1 15.05 21.07 -24.65
CA MET A 1 15.96 19.96 -25.00
C MET A 1 15.17 19.01 -25.89
N ALA A 2 15.50 18.98 -27.18
CA ALA A 2 14.98 17.97 -28.09
C ALA A 2 15.73 16.66 -27.81
N PHE A 3 15.00 15.55 -27.75
CA PHE A 3 15.57 14.21 -27.63
C PHE A 3 16.64 14.00 -28.73
N GLY A 4 17.71 13.26 -28.43
CA GLY A 4 18.79 12.99 -29.39
C GLY A 4 18.36 12.11 -30.58
N HIS A 5 19.23 11.21 -31.05
CA HIS A 5 18.91 10.30 -32.17
C HIS A 5 17.75 9.34 -31.84
N PHE A 6 17.08 8.79 -32.86
CA PHE A 6 15.91 7.90 -32.71
C PHE A 6 16.15 6.68 -31.80
N TYR A 7 17.37 6.16 -31.75
CA TYR A 7 17.75 5.03 -30.88
C TYR A 7 18.17 5.45 -29.45
N SER A 8 18.08 6.73 -29.12
CA SER A 8 18.48 7.22 -27.81
C SER A 8 17.43 6.86 -26.78
N ILE A 9 17.78 5.95 -25.87
CA ILE A 9 16.91 5.59 -24.75
C ILE A 9 16.74 6.78 -23.80
N ALA A 10 15.53 6.97 -23.28
CA ALA A 10 15.15 8.09 -22.40
C ALA A 10 16.11 8.34 -21.20
N PRO A 11 16.70 7.31 -20.55
CA PRO A 11 17.60 7.54 -19.43
C PRO A 11 18.89 8.27 -19.79
N THR A 12 19.30 8.28 -21.07
CA THR A 12 20.54 8.91 -21.56
C THR A 12 20.56 10.43 -21.33
N PHE A 13 19.39 11.06 -21.25
CA PHE A 13 19.22 12.49 -21.03
C PHE A 13 18.76 12.83 -19.60
N GLY A 14 18.54 11.80 -18.76
CA GLY A 14 18.05 11.95 -17.39
C GLY A 14 19.13 12.39 -16.38
N ASN A 15 18.80 12.32 -15.10
CA ASN A 15 19.74 12.64 -14.01
C ASN A 15 20.99 11.70 -14.08
N PRO A 16 22.23 12.20 -13.91
CA PRO A 16 23.45 11.39 -13.90
C PRO A 16 23.40 10.14 -13.02
N GLU A 17 22.67 10.16 -11.90
CA GLU A 17 22.45 8.95 -11.07
C GLU A 17 21.78 7.80 -11.85
N PHE A 18 20.77 8.11 -12.67
CA PHE A 18 20.11 7.11 -13.50
C PHE A 18 20.99 6.72 -14.68
N LYS A 19 21.72 7.67 -15.29
CA LYS A 19 22.60 7.41 -16.44
C LYS A 19 23.67 6.35 -16.14
N ALA A 20 24.31 6.43 -14.97
CA ALA A 20 25.39 5.54 -14.58
C ALA A 20 24.92 4.08 -14.50
N LYS A 21 23.71 3.84 -13.98
CA LYS A 21 23.11 2.50 -13.91
C LYS A 21 22.50 2.07 -15.24
N SER A 22 21.86 2.97 -15.99
CA SER A 22 21.09 2.67 -17.21
C SER A 22 21.85 1.97 -18.33
N ARG A 23 23.19 2.10 -18.43
CA ARG A 23 23.98 1.44 -19.48
C ARG A 23 23.97 -0.09 -19.40
N GLN A 24 23.68 -0.65 -18.24
CA GLN A 24 23.71 -2.10 -18.00
C GLN A 24 22.30 -2.71 -17.83
N LEU A 25 21.25 -1.90 -18.03
CA LEU A 25 19.87 -2.27 -17.74
C LEU A 25 19.09 -2.60 -19.01
N LEU A 26 18.18 -3.57 -18.91
CA LEU A 26 17.22 -3.88 -19.96
C LEU A 26 16.33 -2.64 -20.21
N LEU A 27 16.22 -2.22 -21.47
CA LEU A 27 15.55 -0.98 -21.90
C LEU A 27 16.10 0.29 -21.21
N GLY A 28 17.29 0.22 -20.61
CA GLY A 28 17.89 1.32 -19.87
C GLY A 28 17.32 1.56 -18.47
N ALA A 29 16.35 0.76 -18.01
CA ALA A 29 15.67 1.04 -16.74
C ALA A 29 15.35 -0.19 -15.89
N LEU A 30 15.38 -1.40 -16.46
CA LEU A 30 14.99 -2.64 -15.79
C LEU A 30 16.21 -3.53 -15.48
N THR A 31 16.27 -3.99 -14.25
CA THR A 31 17.19 -4.99 -13.71
C THR A 31 16.46 -6.31 -13.49
N VAL A 32 17.19 -7.40 -13.23
CA VAL A 32 16.61 -8.55 -12.54
C VAL A 32 16.09 -8.10 -11.16
N PRO A 33 14.89 -8.54 -10.75
CA PRO A 33 14.29 -8.08 -9.51
C PRO A 33 15.16 -8.48 -8.31
N ASP A 34 15.66 -7.49 -7.58
CA ASP A 34 16.47 -7.70 -6.38
C ASP A 34 15.56 -7.93 -5.17
N LEU A 35 15.80 -9.04 -4.46
CA LEU A 35 15.07 -9.40 -3.25
C LEU A 35 15.26 -8.37 -2.12
N LYS A 36 16.41 -7.70 -2.06
CA LYS A 36 16.68 -6.64 -1.09
C LYS A 36 15.77 -5.44 -1.30
N ILE A 37 15.60 -5.02 -2.56
CA ILE A 37 14.70 -3.92 -2.94
C ILE A 37 13.24 -4.32 -2.64
N LEU A 38 12.86 -5.56 -2.93
CA LEU A 38 11.53 -6.07 -2.60
C LEU A 38 11.25 -5.99 -1.09
N MET A 39 12.21 -6.36 -0.24
CA MET A 39 12.08 -6.25 1.21
C MET A 39 11.98 -4.79 1.68
N GLU A 40 12.74 -3.88 1.08
CA GLU A 40 12.65 -2.44 1.35
C GLU A 40 11.29 -1.87 0.93
N ILE A 41 10.70 -2.36 -0.15
CA ILE A 41 9.35 -1.98 -0.60
C ILE A 41 8.27 -2.51 0.38
N LEU A 42 8.41 -3.74 0.87
CA LEU A 42 7.38 -4.36 1.73
C LEU A 42 7.44 -3.85 3.17
N ILE A 43 8.63 -3.87 3.80
CA ILE A 43 8.83 -3.65 5.24
C ILE A 43 9.79 -2.48 5.51
N GLY A 44 10.43 -1.94 4.47
CA GLY A 44 11.46 -0.92 4.63
C GLY A 44 10.99 0.30 5.41
N HIS A 45 11.94 0.92 6.11
CA HIS A 45 11.62 1.92 7.12
C HIS A 45 10.89 3.15 6.54
N GLN A 46 11.25 3.53 5.33
CA GLN A 46 10.76 4.75 4.69
C GLN A 46 9.49 4.52 3.86
N ARG A 47 9.36 3.37 3.20
CA ARG A 47 8.37 3.14 2.13
C ARG A 47 7.66 1.80 2.23
N GLY A 48 7.85 1.09 3.33
CA GLY A 48 7.25 -0.21 3.59
C GLY A 48 5.74 -0.15 3.47
N VAL A 49 5.18 -0.85 2.48
CA VAL A 49 3.73 -0.94 2.25
C VAL A 49 3.01 -1.41 3.51
N PHE A 50 3.55 -2.41 4.21
CA PHE A 50 2.94 -2.94 5.43
C PHE A 50 3.00 -1.98 6.62
N ARG A 51 3.96 -1.05 6.61
CA ARG A 51 4.06 -0.03 7.67
C ARG A 51 3.06 1.09 7.46
N ILE A 52 2.83 1.47 6.20
CA ILE A 52 1.83 2.46 5.83
C ILE A 52 0.43 1.86 6.05
N SER A 53 0.17 0.69 5.48
CA SER A 53 -1.14 0.04 5.48
C SER A 53 -1.05 -1.37 6.08
N PRO A 54 -1.03 -1.51 7.41
CA PRO A 54 -0.95 -2.82 8.06
C PRO A 54 -2.15 -3.73 7.77
N VAL A 55 -3.28 -3.20 7.29
CA VAL A 55 -4.42 -4.01 6.81
C VAL A 55 -4.03 -4.95 5.66
N LEU A 56 -3.00 -4.62 4.88
CA LEU A 56 -2.51 -5.45 3.78
C LEU A 56 -1.85 -6.74 4.27
N ILE A 57 -1.41 -6.81 5.52
CA ILE A 57 -0.93 -8.06 6.13
C ILE A 57 -2.09 -9.07 6.18
N LEU A 58 -3.27 -8.64 6.63
CA LEU A 58 -4.46 -9.49 6.64
C LEU A 58 -4.86 -9.89 5.22
N ALA A 59 -4.82 -8.95 4.27
CA ALA A 59 -5.13 -9.24 2.87
C ALA A 59 -4.20 -10.31 2.29
N THR A 60 -2.90 -10.25 2.63
CA THR A 60 -1.91 -11.26 2.24
C THR A 60 -2.21 -12.63 2.86
N LEU A 61 -2.60 -12.67 4.13
CA LEU A 61 -3.01 -13.91 4.78
C LEU A 61 -4.28 -14.51 4.17
N GLY A 62 -5.20 -13.67 3.72
CA GLY A 62 -6.42 -14.14 3.06
C GLY A 62 -6.18 -14.79 1.69
N PHE A 63 -5.09 -14.44 0.98
CA PHE A 63 -4.67 -15.18 -0.21
C PHE A 63 -4.29 -16.64 0.09
N LEU A 64 -3.82 -16.95 1.31
CA LEU A 64 -3.58 -18.34 1.73
C LEU A 64 -4.90 -19.14 1.80
N GLY A 65 -6.01 -18.47 2.10
CA GLY A 65 -7.35 -19.07 2.03
C GLY A 65 -7.71 -19.52 0.63
N TRP A 66 -7.44 -18.67 -0.38
CA TRP A 66 -7.63 -19.01 -1.79
C TRP A 66 -6.71 -20.13 -2.29
N LEU A 67 -5.47 -20.21 -1.79
CA LEU A 67 -4.55 -21.29 -2.15
C LEU A 67 -4.91 -22.63 -1.50
N LYS A 68 -5.57 -22.59 -0.33
CA LYS A 68 -5.99 -23.78 0.41
C LYS A 68 -7.31 -24.35 -0.10
N ASP A 69 -8.20 -23.50 -0.59
CA ASP A 69 -9.42 -23.96 -1.25
C ASP A 69 -9.07 -24.57 -2.61
N ARG A 70 -9.35 -25.86 -2.79
CA ARG A 70 -9.05 -26.57 -4.05
C ARG A 70 -9.93 -26.13 -5.21
N ARG A 71 -10.98 -25.34 -4.94
CA ARG A 71 -11.74 -24.60 -5.95
C ARG A 71 -11.04 -23.26 -6.18
N ALA A 72 -9.82 -23.32 -6.71
CA ALA A 72 -9.05 -22.13 -7.02
C ALA A 72 -9.85 -21.21 -7.96
N CYS A 73 -10.44 -20.17 -7.38
CA CYS A 73 -11.14 -19.12 -8.10
C CYS A 73 -10.15 -18.46 -9.07
N PRO A 74 -10.42 -18.43 -10.39
CA PRO A 74 -9.57 -17.73 -11.36
C PRO A 74 -9.26 -16.28 -10.95
N GLU A 75 -10.20 -15.64 -10.27
CA GLU A 75 -10.09 -14.29 -9.71
C GLU A 75 -8.91 -14.17 -8.74
N GLY A 76 -8.68 -15.19 -7.92
CA GLY A 76 -7.61 -15.17 -6.94
C GLY A 76 -6.23 -15.35 -7.51
N ILE A 77 -6.12 -16.18 -8.55
CA ILE A 77 -4.89 -16.34 -9.30
C ILE A 77 -4.54 -15.03 -10.00
N ILE A 78 -5.51 -14.39 -10.65
CA ILE A 78 -5.31 -13.10 -11.33
C ILE A 78 -4.92 -12.01 -10.33
N ALA A 79 -5.56 -11.96 -9.16
CA ALA A 79 -5.23 -11.00 -8.12
C ALA A 79 -3.80 -11.18 -7.59
N ILE A 80 -3.40 -12.42 -7.28
CA ILE A 80 -2.03 -12.75 -6.86
C ILE A 80 -1.04 -12.39 -7.97
N TRP A 81 -1.34 -12.74 -9.22
CA TRP A 81 -0.49 -12.46 -10.36
C TRP A 81 -0.30 -10.96 -10.59
N ALA A 82 -1.36 -10.16 -10.45
CA ALA A 82 -1.27 -8.71 -10.52
C ALA A 82 -0.34 -8.17 -9.42
N VAL A 83 -0.56 -8.54 -8.15
CA VAL A 83 0.27 -8.09 -7.02
C VAL A 83 1.75 -8.46 -7.22
N VAL A 84 2.03 -9.72 -7.57
CA VAL A 84 3.40 -10.19 -7.79
C VAL A 84 4.05 -9.47 -8.99
N SER A 85 3.32 -9.27 -10.08
CA SER A 85 3.84 -8.61 -11.28
C SER A 85 4.20 -7.15 -11.00
N PHE A 86 3.35 -6.40 -10.28
CA PHE A 86 3.66 -5.02 -9.90
C PHE A 86 4.82 -4.91 -8.91
N LEU A 87 4.92 -5.84 -7.95
CA LEU A 87 6.06 -5.92 -7.03
C LEU A 87 7.37 -6.22 -7.75
N ALA A 88 7.36 -7.23 -8.63
CA ALA A 88 8.52 -7.60 -9.43
C ALA A 88 8.95 -6.46 -10.36
N PHE A 89 8.00 -5.83 -11.04
CA PHE A 89 8.27 -4.69 -11.91
C PHE A 89 8.90 -3.52 -11.14
N ASN A 90 8.37 -3.18 -9.95
CA ASN A 90 8.91 -2.12 -9.12
C ASN A 90 10.32 -2.47 -8.61
N ALA A 91 10.54 -3.70 -8.14
CA ALA A 91 11.86 -4.16 -7.69
C ALA A 91 12.90 -4.18 -8.82
N SER A 92 12.47 -4.41 -10.05
CA SER A 92 13.31 -4.36 -11.25
C SER A 92 13.64 -2.93 -11.70
N PHE A 93 12.85 -1.93 -11.31
CA PHE A 93 12.99 -0.58 -11.84
C PHE A 93 14.14 0.18 -11.17
N ASN A 94 15.02 0.79 -11.95
CA ASN A 94 16.17 1.55 -11.44
C ASN A 94 15.74 2.68 -10.48
N GLY A 95 14.62 3.33 -10.80
CA GLY A 95 13.99 4.33 -9.96
C GLY A 95 12.92 3.76 -9.03
N TRP A 96 13.06 2.53 -8.52
CA TRP A 96 12.09 1.86 -7.64
C TRP A 96 11.62 2.75 -6.47
N HIS A 97 12.51 3.61 -5.98
CA HIS A 97 12.22 4.59 -4.93
C HIS A 97 11.26 5.70 -5.40
N GLY A 98 10.99 5.90 -6.69
CA GLY A 98 9.98 6.84 -7.17
C GLY A 98 10.20 8.29 -6.74
N GLY A 99 11.47 8.70 -6.56
CA GLY A 99 11.86 10.04 -6.11
C GLY A 99 11.48 10.37 -4.66
N ASN A 100 11.24 11.66 -4.38
CA ASN A 100 10.87 12.16 -3.06
C ASN A 100 9.40 11.87 -2.71
N SER A 101 8.90 10.65 -2.87
CA SER A 101 7.50 10.34 -2.56
C SER A 101 7.32 9.65 -1.22
N SER A 102 6.27 10.06 -0.50
CA SER A 102 5.79 9.40 0.71
C SER A 102 5.06 8.09 0.35
N GLY A 103 5.84 7.03 0.12
CA GLY A 103 5.34 5.69 -0.18
C GLY A 103 5.64 5.20 -1.62
N PRO A 104 5.41 3.91 -1.90
CA PRO A 104 5.76 3.28 -3.18
C PRO A 104 4.64 3.50 -4.22
N ARG A 105 4.59 4.70 -4.80
CA ARG A 105 3.55 5.15 -5.76
C ARG A 105 3.28 4.20 -6.94
N TYR A 106 4.29 3.44 -7.36
CA TYR A 106 4.14 2.47 -8.46
C TYR A 106 3.28 1.25 -8.07
N LEU A 107 2.97 1.08 -6.79
CA LEU A 107 2.15 -0.02 -6.27
C LEU A 107 0.69 0.38 -6.04
N ILE A 108 0.32 1.64 -6.28
CA ILE A 108 -1.07 2.09 -6.17
C ILE A 108 -2.02 1.24 -7.06
N PRO A 109 -1.68 0.93 -8.32
CA PRO A 109 -2.57 0.14 -9.18
C PRO A 109 -2.82 -1.29 -8.69
N MET A 110 -1.92 -1.87 -7.90
CA MET A 110 -2.09 -3.23 -7.38
C MET A 110 -2.91 -3.32 -6.09
N LEU A 111 -3.10 -2.20 -5.37
CA LEU A 111 -3.86 -2.17 -4.12
C LEU A 111 -5.27 -2.79 -4.20
N PRO A 112 -6.12 -2.47 -5.20
CA PRO A 112 -7.45 -3.09 -5.27
C PRO A 112 -7.38 -4.62 -5.40
N PHE A 113 -6.41 -5.13 -6.16
CA PHE A 113 -6.20 -6.58 -6.31
C PHE A 113 -5.69 -7.21 -5.01
N TRP A 114 -4.80 -6.51 -4.29
CA TRP A 114 -4.33 -6.97 -2.99
C TRP A 114 -5.47 -7.06 -1.98
N LEU A 115 -6.35 -6.06 -1.95
CA LEU A 115 -7.50 -6.02 -1.05
C LEU A 115 -8.50 -7.16 -1.29
N LEU A 116 -8.54 -7.78 -2.47
CA LEU A 116 -9.38 -8.95 -2.72
C LEU A 116 -9.05 -10.13 -1.78
N GLY A 117 -7.79 -10.22 -1.32
CA GLY A 117 -7.41 -11.21 -0.31
C GLY A 117 -8.21 -11.08 1.00
N LEU A 118 -8.73 -9.90 1.33
CA LEU A 118 -9.58 -9.70 2.51
C LEU A 118 -10.89 -10.51 2.47
N TYR A 119 -11.30 -11.02 1.33
CA TYR A 119 -12.50 -11.85 1.20
C TYR A 119 -12.49 -13.07 2.15
N TRP A 120 -11.33 -13.69 2.36
CA TRP A 120 -11.17 -14.83 3.27
C TRP A 120 -10.88 -14.45 4.73
N VAL A 121 -10.71 -13.16 5.00
CA VAL A 121 -10.37 -12.67 6.34
C VAL A 121 -11.65 -12.49 7.14
N ARG A 122 -11.68 -13.06 8.35
CA ARG A 122 -12.81 -12.87 9.24
C ARG A 122 -12.85 -11.43 9.75
N SER A 123 -13.99 -10.75 9.57
CA SER A 123 -14.25 -9.42 10.10
C SER A 123 -14.36 -9.46 11.62
N GLY A 124 -13.22 -9.24 12.29
CA GLY A 124 -13.10 -9.16 13.74
C GLY A 124 -12.53 -7.82 14.20
N ILE A 125 -12.42 -7.63 15.52
CA ILE A 125 -11.87 -6.39 16.09
C ILE A 125 -10.48 -6.07 15.54
N VAL A 126 -9.64 -7.09 15.34
CA VAL A 126 -8.29 -6.96 14.75
C VAL A 126 -8.36 -6.36 13.34
N PHE A 127 -9.32 -6.77 12.52
CA PHE A 127 -9.50 -6.22 11.17
C PHE A 127 -9.85 -4.73 11.23
N TYR A 128 -10.81 -4.33 12.06
CA TYR A 128 -11.21 -2.92 12.19
C TYR A 128 -10.11 -2.05 12.79
N VAL A 129 -9.36 -2.56 13.78
CA VAL A 129 -8.22 -1.85 14.36
C VAL A 129 -7.13 -1.63 13.30
N LEU A 130 -6.74 -2.66 12.56
CA LEU A 130 -5.72 -2.53 11.51
C LEU A 130 -6.19 -1.66 10.35
N LEU A 131 -7.47 -1.71 10.00
CA LEU A 131 -8.08 -0.82 9.02
C LEU A 131 -8.02 0.63 9.48
N ALA A 132 -8.42 0.92 10.72
CA ALA A 132 -8.38 2.26 11.30
C ALA A 132 -6.95 2.81 11.35
N VAL A 133 -5.98 1.99 11.76
CA VAL A 133 -4.54 2.36 11.76
C VAL A 133 -4.06 2.66 10.34
N SER A 134 -4.45 1.84 9.36
CA SER A 134 -4.06 2.05 7.95
C SER A 134 -4.63 3.36 7.40
N ILE A 135 -5.90 3.65 7.68
CA ILE A 135 -6.56 4.89 7.27
C ILE A 135 -5.89 6.09 7.93
N PHE A 136 -5.61 6.01 9.23
CA PHE A 136 -4.92 7.07 9.98
C PHE A 136 -3.52 7.35 9.41
N ASN A 137 -2.74 6.31 9.12
CA ASN A 137 -1.43 6.47 8.51
C ASN A 137 -1.52 7.12 7.11
N ALA A 138 -2.47 6.69 6.29
CA ALA A 138 -2.68 7.25 4.96
C ALA A 138 -3.06 8.73 5.01
N THR A 139 -3.99 9.12 5.89
CA THR A 139 -4.39 10.53 6.05
C THR A 139 -3.27 11.37 6.65
N ALA A 140 -2.50 10.83 7.59
CA ALA A 140 -1.36 11.52 8.19
C ALA A 140 -0.27 11.82 7.15
N ILE A 141 0.01 10.88 6.25
CA ILE A 141 0.95 11.08 5.14
C ILE A 141 0.43 12.18 4.20
N THR A 142 -0.83 12.10 3.76
CA THR A 142 -1.41 13.11 2.86
C THR A 142 -1.44 14.50 3.48
N ALA A 143 -1.69 14.60 4.79
CA ALA A 143 -1.78 15.88 5.49
C ALA A 143 -0.41 16.55 5.73
N THR A 144 0.66 15.77 5.91
CA THR A 144 1.96 16.30 6.32
C THR A 144 2.85 16.63 5.12
N THR A 145 3.16 15.64 4.30
CA THR A 145 3.78 15.81 2.98
C THR A 145 3.55 14.57 2.11
N VAL A 146 3.15 14.81 0.86
CA VAL A 146 3.22 13.78 -0.19
C VAL A 146 4.67 13.61 -0.67
N ASN A 147 5.50 14.64 -0.43
CA ASN A 147 6.92 14.61 -0.71
C ASN A 147 7.75 14.43 0.56
N ALA A 148 8.34 13.26 0.77
CA ALA A 148 9.21 12.99 1.90
C ALA A 148 10.69 13.12 1.49
N ASP A 149 11.50 13.69 2.37
CA ASP A 149 12.95 13.72 2.17
C ASP A 149 13.50 12.30 2.10
N PRO A 150 14.35 11.99 1.09
CA PRO A 150 14.74 10.63 0.73
C PRO A 150 15.51 9.88 1.82
N TRP A 151 15.95 10.56 2.87
CA TRP A 151 16.77 10.00 3.95
C TRP A 151 16.11 10.07 5.32
N SER A 152 14.88 10.61 5.41
CA SER A 152 14.18 10.75 6.69
C SER A 152 13.29 9.54 7.01
N HIS A 153 13.18 9.19 8.29
CA HIS A 153 12.21 8.22 8.75
C HIS A 153 10.80 8.81 8.57
N LEU A 154 9.99 8.23 7.68
CA LEU A 154 8.68 8.79 7.30
C LEU A 154 7.80 9.12 8.52
N PHE A 155 7.74 8.19 9.48
CA PHE A 155 6.93 8.35 10.69
C PHE A 155 7.59 9.25 11.73
N SER A 156 8.79 8.91 12.22
CA SER A 156 9.43 9.66 13.31
C SER A 156 10.00 11.01 12.90
N GLY A 157 10.52 11.12 11.68
CA GLY A 157 11.21 12.32 11.18
C GLY A 157 10.32 13.36 10.52
N VAL A 158 9.21 12.95 9.89
CA VAL A 158 8.32 13.86 9.17
C VAL A 158 6.96 13.97 9.84
N ILE A 159 6.25 12.85 10.02
CA ILE A 159 4.88 12.87 10.55
C ILE A 159 4.84 13.32 12.01
N TYR A 160 5.56 12.64 12.92
CA TYR A 160 5.55 12.98 14.34
C TYR A 160 6.23 14.31 14.65
N ALA A 161 7.27 14.67 13.89
CA ALA A 161 7.95 15.95 14.04
C ALA A 161 7.04 17.13 13.64
N LYS A 162 6.32 17.03 12.51
CA LYS A 162 5.36 18.04 12.06
C LYS A 162 4.10 18.12 12.92
N ILE A 163 3.62 17.00 13.45
CA ILE A 163 2.52 17.01 14.43
C ILE A 163 2.95 17.75 15.71
N ARG A 164 4.20 17.54 16.15
CA ARG A 164 4.75 18.20 17.34
C ARG A 164 5.05 19.69 17.13
N SER A 165 5.29 20.15 15.90
CA SER A 165 5.56 21.56 15.59
C SER A 165 4.30 22.45 15.59
N GLY A 166 3.11 21.89 15.83
CA GLY A 166 1.92 22.67 16.15
C GLY A 166 1.28 23.44 14.98
N GLU A 167 1.63 23.13 13.73
CA GLU A 167 0.89 23.66 12.58
C GLU A 167 -0.56 23.15 12.62
N ARG A 168 -1.51 24.07 12.39
CA ARG A 168 -2.93 23.88 12.70
C ARG A 168 -3.63 23.03 11.62
N TYR A 169 -3.44 21.71 11.65
CA TYR A 169 -4.04 20.78 10.68
C TYR A 169 -5.50 20.43 11.03
N TRP A 170 -6.39 21.43 11.06
CA TRP A 170 -7.83 21.23 11.32
C TRP A 170 -8.48 20.22 10.36
N HIS A 171 -8.05 20.23 9.10
CA HIS A 171 -8.50 19.26 8.10
C HIS A 171 -8.08 17.83 8.47
N PHE A 172 -6.87 17.61 8.98
CA PHE A 172 -6.40 16.29 9.42
C PHE A 172 -7.26 15.72 10.55
N LEU A 173 -7.58 16.54 11.56
CA LEU A 173 -8.44 16.14 12.68
C LEU A 173 -9.87 15.85 12.20
N ALA A 174 -10.41 16.66 11.28
CA ALA A 174 -11.74 16.44 10.70
C ALA A 174 -11.82 15.14 9.89
N TYR A 175 -10.83 14.83 9.07
CA TYR A 175 -10.78 13.56 8.31
C TYR A 175 -10.60 12.35 9.22
N CYS A 176 -9.76 12.44 10.26
CA CYS A 176 -9.61 11.36 11.25
C CYS A 176 -10.93 11.12 12.00
N ALA A 177 -11.62 12.19 12.44
CA ALA A 177 -12.91 12.06 13.11
C ALA A 177 -13.99 11.44 12.21
N LEU A 178 -14.06 11.87 10.94
CA LEU A 178 -15.01 11.34 9.96
C LEU A 178 -14.76 9.85 9.68
N THR A 179 -13.50 9.46 9.50
CA THR A 179 -13.13 8.06 9.21
C THR A 179 -13.32 7.15 10.42
N LEU A 180 -13.00 7.61 11.64
CA LEU A 180 -13.34 6.90 12.88
C LEU A 180 -14.85 6.74 13.02
N SER A 181 -15.63 7.79 12.75
CA SER A 181 -17.09 7.74 12.85
C SER A 181 -17.70 6.73 11.86
N LEU A 182 -17.23 6.73 10.61
CA LEU A 182 -17.66 5.77 9.59
C LEU A 182 -17.34 4.33 10.02
N THR A 183 -16.12 4.09 10.51
CA THR A 183 -15.68 2.76 10.96
C THR A 183 -16.54 2.25 12.13
N ILE A 184 -16.85 3.12 13.11
CA ILE A 184 -17.70 2.79 14.25
C ILE A 184 -19.14 2.50 13.79
N VAL A 185 -19.68 3.29 12.86
CA VAL A 185 -21.02 3.07 12.31
C VAL A 185 -21.09 1.74 11.57
N THR A 186 -20.11 1.43 10.70
CA THR A 186 -20.08 0.16 9.97
C THR A 186 -19.98 -1.04 10.93
N PHE A 187 -19.18 -0.92 11.98
CA PHE A 187 -19.08 -1.96 13.01
C PHE A 187 -20.41 -2.19 13.72
N LYS A 188 -21.11 -1.12 14.14
CA LYS A 188 -22.42 -1.23 14.79
C LYS A 188 -23.48 -1.83 13.87
N LEU A 189 -23.52 -1.43 12.60
CA LEU A 189 -24.46 -1.98 11.62
C LEU A 189 -24.23 -3.48 11.39
N LEU A 190 -22.97 -3.92 11.37
CA LEU A 190 -22.63 -5.33 11.20
C LEU A 190 -22.94 -6.17 12.45
N GLN A 191 -22.75 -5.62 13.66
CA GLN A 191 -23.19 -6.28 14.88
C GLN A 191 -24.72 -6.46 14.88
N LYS A 192 -25.47 -5.39 14.58
CA LYS A 192 -26.94 -5.45 14.51
C LYS A 192 -27.43 -6.50 13.51
N ASN A 193 -26.88 -6.52 12.30
CA ASN A 193 -27.26 -7.51 11.27
C ASN A 193 -26.97 -8.95 11.73
N LYS A 194 -25.87 -9.16 12.47
CA LYS A 194 -25.54 -10.48 13.01
C LYS A 194 -26.52 -10.91 14.10
N ASP A 195 -26.93 -9.99 14.97
CA ASP A 195 -27.91 -10.24 16.01
C ASP A 195 -29.30 -10.54 15.43
N ASP A 196 -29.73 -9.77 14.42
CA ASP A 196 -31.00 -10.00 13.70
C ASP A 196 -31.03 -11.39 13.04
N LYS A 197 -29.93 -11.82 12.40
CA LYS A 197 -29.81 -13.17 11.81
C LYS A 197 -29.86 -14.29 12.85
N ASN A 198 -29.24 -14.08 14.01
CA ASN A 198 -29.26 -15.07 15.10
C ASN A 198 -30.66 -15.19 15.70
N GLN A 199 -31.41 -14.09 15.85
CA GLN A 199 -32.80 -14.11 16.31
C GLN A 199 -33.70 -14.86 15.32
N LEU A 200 -33.58 -14.59 14.02
CA LEU A 200 -34.34 -15.31 12.98
C LEU A 200 -34.03 -16.82 12.97
N ALA A 201 -32.78 -17.21 13.18
CA ALA A 201 -32.40 -18.62 13.30
C ALA A 201 -33.00 -19.29 14.54
N SER A 202 -33.17 -18.56 15.65
CA SER A 202 -33.79 -19.08 16.88
C SER A 202 -35.33 -19.20 16.81
N LEU A 203 -35.98 -18.45 15.91
CA LEU A 203 -37.44 -18.53 15.69
C LEU A 203 -37.85 -19.65 14.73
N ASN A 204 -36.92 -20.13 13.90
CA ASN A 204 -37.15 -21.20 12.91
C ASN A 204 -36.74 -22.61 13.41
N ASN A 205 -36.22 -22.72 14.64
CA ASN A 205 -35.91 -23.99 15.33
C ASN A 205 -36.92 -24.22 16.45
#